data_AF-A0A533ZCP6-F1
#
_entry.id   AF-A0A533ZCP6-F1
#
_cell.length_a   1.000
_cell.length_b   1.000
_cell.length_c   1.000
_cell.angle_alpha   90.00
_cell.angle_beta   90.00
_cell.angle_gamma   90.00
#
_symmetry.space_group_name_H-M   'P 1'
#
loop_
_entity.id
_entity.type
_entity.pdbx_description
1 polymer ?
#
loop_
_entity_poly.entity_id
_entity_poly.type
_entity_poly.pdbx_seq_one_letter_code
_entity_poly.pdbx_strand_id
1 'polypeptide(L)'
;IDADTENYVHYYHRAMELLAQTGVLLLDNMRGITLDPVDHGRDPAVRAIEELSRIIADDTRVVADFKAVRDGVLVITMAPDGP
;
A
#
# COMPACT_ATOMS: atom_id res chain seq x y z
N ILE A 1 -7.82 -1.87 4.62
CA ILE A 1 -7.48 -0.56 5.22
C ILE A 1 -8.20 0.47 4.38
N ASP A 2 -9.19 1.12 5.00
CA ASP A 2 -9.91 2.29 4.48
C ASP A 2 -10.10 3.20 5.70
N ALA A 3 -9.16 4.11 5.89
CA ALA A 3 -8.99 4.88 7.11
C ALA A 3 -8.30 6.21 6.78
N ASP A 4 -7.69 6.86 7.76
CA ASP A 4 -6.87 8.04 7.58
C ASP A 4 -5.57 7.71 6.80
N THR A 5 -5.50 8.21 5.56
CA THR A 5 -4.41 7.93 4.60
C THR A 5 -3.03 8.28 5.12
N GLU A 6 -2.92 9.31 5.95
CA GLU A 6 -1.66 9.76 6.57
C GLU A 6 -0.98 8.64 7.38
N ASN A 7 -1.76 7.69 7.90
CA ASN A 7 -1.26 6.58 8.72
C ASN A 7 -1.14 5.25 7.96
N TYR A 8 -1.33 5.24 6.63
CA TYR A 8 -1.30 4.00 5.84
C TYR A 8 0.03 3.24 5.94
N VAL A 9 1.17 3.95 6.05
CA VAL A 9 2.49 3.33 6.28
C VAL A 9 2.51 2.57 7.61
N HIS A 10 2.01 3.17 8.68
CA HIS A 10 1.94 2.53 9.99
C HIS A 10 1.02 1.31 9.99
N TYR A 11 -0.13 1.42 9.30
CA TYR A 11 -1.04 0.29 9.14
C TYR A 11 -0.44 -0.83 8.32
N TYR A 12 0.31 -0.52 7.27
CA TYR A 12 1.03 -1.52 6.49
C TYR A 12 2.04 -2.30 7.35
N HIS A 13 2.90 -1.60 8.08
CA HIS A 13 3.88 -2.27 8.97
C HIS A 13 3.19 -3.14 10.01
N ARG A 14 2.15 -2.62 10.67
CA ARG A 14 1.40 -3.41 11.65
C ARG A 14 0.68 -4.59 11.03
N ALA A 15 0.16 -4.46 9.81
CA ALA A 15 -0.44 -5.55 9.08
C ALA A 15 0.60 -6.64 8.77
N MET A 16 1.82 -6.29 8.37
CA MET A 16 2.89 -7.26 8.09
C MET A 16 3.32 -8.08 9.32
N GLU A 17 3.12 -7.56 10.53
CA GLU A 17 3.34 -8.32 11.77
C GLU A 17 2.20 -9.30 12.10
N LEU A 18 1.01 -9.06 11.56
CA LEU A 18 -0.23 -9.78 11.91
C LEU A 18 -0.70 -10.73 10.81
N LEU A 19 -0.34 -10.45 9.55
CA LEU A 19 -0.82 -11.22 8.40
C LEU A 19 -0.22 -12.63 8.41
N ALA A 20 -1.07 -13.64 8.21
CA ALA A 20 -0.60 -14.99 7.98
C ALA A 20 0.06 -15.12 6.60
N GLN A 21 0.85 -16.17 6.39
CA GLN A 21 1.48 -16.49 5.09
C GLN A 21 0.46 -16.62 3.94
N THR A 22 -0.78 -17.01 4.23
CA THR A 22 -1.88 -17.11 3.26
C THR A 22 -2.81 -15.89 3.27
N GLY A 23 -2.46 -14.88 4.06
CA GLY A 23 -3.28 -13.69 4.26
C GLY A 23 -3.24 -12.73 3.08
N VAL A 24 -4.27 -11.90 3.01
CA VAL A 24 -4.42 -10.85 2.00
C VAL A 24 -4.70 -9.53 2.71
N LEU A 25 -3.96 -8.49 2.35
CA LEU A 25 -4.19 -7.12 2.79
C LEU A 25 -4.76 -6.32 1.62
N LEU A 26 -5.88 -5.65 1.85
CA LEU A 26 -6.48 -4.72 0.89
C LEU A 26 -6.31 -3.30 1.42
N LEU A 27 -5.79 -2.39 0.60
CA LEU A 27 -5.82 -0.95 0.87
C LEU A 27 -6.74 -0.27 -0.13
N ASP A 28 -7.71 0.50 0.36
CA ASP A 28 -8.68 1.24 -0.44
C ASP A 28 -8.21 2.69 -0.69
N ASN A 29 -8.81 3.34 -1.68
CA ASN A 29 -8.49 4.71 -2.12
C ASN A 29 -7.05 4.90 -2.61
N MET A 30 -6.49 3.88 -3.26
CA MET A 30 -5.08 3.81 -3.67
C MET A 30 -4.80 4.34 -5.07
N ARG A 31 -5.72 5.03 -5.76
CA ARG A 31 -5.49 5.58 -7.12
C ARG A 31 -4.21 6.41 -7.23
N GLY A 32 -3.82 7.11 -6.16
CA GLY A 32 -2.59 7.90 -6.10
C GLY A 32 -1.32 7.11 -6.37
N ILE A 33 -1.29 5.78 -6.16
CA ILE A 33 -0.11 4.93 -6.38
C ILE A 33 0.28 4.82 -7.87
N THR A 34 -0.64 5.16 -8.77
CA THR A 34 -0.43 5.07 -10.23
C THR A 34 -0.14 6.41 -10.90
N LEU A 35 -0.18 7.51 -10.13
CA LEU A 35 0.06 8.84 -10.66
C LEU A 35 1.56 9.13 -10.65
N ASP A 36 2.04 9.83 -11.68
CA ASP A 36 3.39 10.40 -11.66
C ASP A 36 3.57 11.31 -10.42
N PRO A 37 4.79 11.48 -9.90
CA PRO A 37 5.04 12.41 -8.81
C PRO A 37 4.58 13.80 -9.23
N VAL A 38 3.41 14.22 -8.75
CA VAL A 38 2.91 15.57 -8.96
C VAL A 38 3.48 16.41 -7.83
N ASP A 39 3.78 17.67 -8.09
CA ASP A 39 4.27 18.62 -7.09
C ASP A 39 3.16 18.93 -6.06
N HIS A 40 2.90 17.98 -5.18
CA HIS A 40 1.89 17.96 -4.13
C HIS A 40 2.54 18.13 -2.76
N GLY A 41 3.66 18.84 -2.68
CA GLY A 41 4.48 19.07 -1.47
C GLY A 41 3.76 19.70 -0.27
N ARG A 42 2.41 19.73 -0.23
CA ARG A 42 1.60 20.19 0.88
C ARG A 42 0.59 19.19 1.43
N ASP A 43 0.20 18.12 0.73
CA ASP A 43 -0.80 17.17 1.24
C ASP A 43 -0.13 15.97 1.96
N PRO A 44 -0.32 15.79 3.29
CA PRO A 44 0.18 14.64 4.03
C PRO A 44 -0.31 13.29 3.49
N ALA A 45 -1.54 13.20 2.97
CA ALA A 45 -2.10 11.97 2.42
C ALA A 45 -1.38 11.53 1.14
N VAL A 46 -1.04 12.48 0.27
CA VAL A 46 -0.26 12.18 -0.95
C VAL A 46 1.13 11.67 -0.59
N ARG A 47 1.81 12.35 0.35
CA ARG A 47 3.13 11.91 0.84
C ARG A 47 3.08 10.49 1.41
N ALA A 48 2.05 10.16 2.19
CA ALA A 48 1.89 8.83 2.76
C ALA A 48 1.68 7.76 1.67
N ILE A 49 0.92 8.04 0.61
CA ILE A 49 0.76 7.11 -0.53
C ILE A 49 2.08 6.91 -1.28
N GLU A 50 2.82 7.99 -1.56
CA GLU A 50 4.13 7.90 -2.23
C GLU A 50 5.16 7.13 -1.40
N GLU A 51 5.21 7.39 -0.09
CA GLU A 51 6.10 6.67 0.82
C GLU A 51 5.72 5.19 0.90
N LEU A 52 4.43 4.89 1.07
CA LEU A 52 3.95 3.52 1.08
C LEU A 52 4.27 2.81 -0.23
N SER A 53 4.13 3.48 -1.37
CA SER A 53 4.47 2.91 -2.68
C SER A 53 5.94 2.48 -2.75
N ARG A 54 6.86 3.29 -2.24
CA ARG A 54 8.29 2.95 -2.19
C ARG A 54 8.55 1.76 -1.27
N ILE A 55 7.95 1.78 -0.07
CA ILE A 55 8.08 0.69 0.91
C ILE A 55 7.61 -0.63 0.31
N ILE A 56 6.44 -0.65 -0.33
CA ILE A 56 5.88 -1.87 -0.93
C ILE A 56 6.73 -2.36 -2.11
N ALA A 57 7.23 -1.44 -2.95
CA ALA A 57 8.07 -1.80 -4.09
C ALA A 57 9.38 -2.47 -3.65
N ASP A 58 9.92 -2.09 -2.50
CA ASP A 58 11.16 -2.66 -1.93
C ASP A 58 10.90 -3.88 -1.02
N ASP A 59 9.65 -4.16 -0.64
CA ASP A 59 9.30 -5.25 0.27
C ASP A 59 9.18 -6.59 -0.45
N THR A 60 10.28 -7.34 -0.51
CA THR A 60 10.35 -8.65 -1.19
C THR A 60 9.48 -9.74 -0.55
N ARG A 61 8.88 -9.49 0.63
CA ARG A 61 8.01 -10.45 1.31
C ARG A 61 6.61 -10.51 0.70
N VAL A 62 6.26 -9.54 -0.15
CA VAL A 62 4.90 -9.38 -0.67
C VAL A 62 4.86 -9.27 -2.19
N VAL A 63 3.68 -9.54 -2.73
CA VAL A 63 3.29 -9.21 -4.11
C VAL A 63 2.13 -8.24 -4.03
N ALA A 64 2.27 -7.09 -4.68
CA ALA A 64 1.26 -6.04 -4.74
C ALA A 64 0.65 -5.93 -6.14
N ASP A 65 -0.67 -5.85 -6.21
CA ASP A 65 -1.44 -5.84 -7.45
C ASP A 65 -2.55 -4.78 -7.36
N PHE A 66 -2.45 -3.77 -8.22
CA PHE A 66 -3.41 -2.67 -8.23
C PHE A 66 -4.66 -3.04 -9.05
N LYS A 67 -5.83 -2.88 -8.44
CA LYS A 67 -7.13 -3.07 -9.08
C LYS A 67 -7.80 -1.73 -9.30
N ALA A 68 -8.03 -1.39 -10.58
CA ALA A 68 -8.71 -0.17 -11.01
C ALA A 68 -10.24 -0.24 -10.80
N VAL A 69 -10.67 -0.61 -9.60
CA VAL A 69 -12.07 -0.58 -9.17
C VAL A 69 -12.28 0.68 -8.33
N ARG A 70 -13.30 1.49 -8.67
CA ARG A 70 -13.59 2.79 -8.02
C ARG A 70 -12.34 3.68 -7.92
N ASP A 71 -11.94 4.05 -6.71
CA ASP A 71 -10.79 4.91 -6.42
C ASP A 71 -9.51 4.10 -6.17
N GLY A 72 -9.48 2.86 -6.66
CA GLY A 72 -8.31 1.99 -6.69
C GLY A 72 -8.15 1.19 -5.40
N VAL A 73 -8.02 -0.12 -5.54
CA VAL A 73 -7.72 -1.03 -4.43
C VAL A 73 -6.36 -1.67 -4.69
N LEU A 74 -5.43 -1.52 -3.75
CA LEU A 74 -4.18 -2.26 -3.77
C LEU A 74 -4.36 -3.58 -3.03
N VAL A 75 -4.17 -4.68 -3.75
CA VAL A 75 -4.21 -6.04 -3.20
C VAL A 75 -2.79 -6.47 -2.90
N ILE A 76 -2.50 -6.80 -1.65
CA ILE A 76 -1.20 -7.27 -1.21
C ILE A 76 -1.36 -8.70 -0.69
N THR A 77 -0.53 -9.59 -1.21
CA THR A 77 -0.44 -11.00 -0.80
C THR A 77 0.99 -11.30 -0.39
N MET A 78 1.20 -12.29 0.49
CA MET A 78 2.55 -12.72 0.81
C MET A 78 3.16 -13.45 -0.39
N ALA A 79 4.45 -13.20 -0.64
CA ALA A 79 5.19 -13.93 -1.66
C ALA A 79 5.16 -15.44 -1.36
N PRO A 80 4.92 -16.30 -2.36
CA PRO A 80 4.80 -17.75 -2.16
C PRO A 80 6.08 -18.37 -1.63
N ASP A 81 7.22 -17.81 -2.03
CA ASP A 81 8.54 -18.10 -1.50
C ASP A 81 8.96 -16.89 -0.67
N GLY A 82 8.63 -16.88 0.63
CA GLY A 82 9.16 -15.86 1.53
C GLY A 82 10.71 -15.81 1.46
N PRO A 83 11.36 -14.70 1.87
CA PRO A 83 12.82 -14.68 1.95
C PRO A 83 13.38 -15.83 2.81
#